data_AF-A0A1G8G219-F1
#
_entry.id   AF-A0A1G8G219-F1
#
_cell.length_a   1.000
_cell.length_b   1.000
_cell.length_c   1.000
_cell.angle_alpha   90.00
_cell.angle_beta   90.00
_cell.angle_gamma   90.00
#
_symmetry.space_group_name_H-M   'P 1'
#
loop_
_entity.id
_entity.type
_entity.pdbx_description
1 polymer ?
#
loop_
_entity_poly.entity_id
_entity_poly.type
_entity_poly.pdbx_seq_one_letter_code
_entity_poly.pdbx_strand_id
1 'polypeptide(L)'
;MSIKQHQSPNCSSHSCSCHSHSSDSEKDCSHAHAPLTFTKEEIAVLQGLVRNSYLPVSRFVMSSSKEKEARFASLAPVYINAFDDSMEKVKEIGGVLSGLEKKRLISLDYDIPLQDYDYTQHTNSVLFAYFTETVNEGKKTPSFLCDTAEIELGSIALTELGEKVWAQIRHEYDFADKANL
;
A
#
# COMPACT_ATOMS: atom_id res chain seq x y z
N MET A 1 33.03 10.69 40.38
CA MET A 1 33.83 11.24 39.26
C MET A 1 34.47 10.08 38.51
N SER A 2 34.31 10.07 37.19
CA SER A 2 34.37 8.91 36.30
C SER A 2 35.72 8.19 36.20
N ILE A 3 35.65 6.86 36.06
CA ILE A 3 36.76 5.97 35.71
C ILE A 3 36.66 5.62 34.20
N LYS A 4 37.83 5.55 33.56
CA LYS A 4 38.11 5.39 32.13
C LYS A 4 37.77 4.02 31.52
N GLN A 5 37.30 4.09 30.27
CA GLN A 5 37.65 3.39 29.02
C GLN A 5 37.83 1.85 28.92
N HIS A 6 37.17 1.35 27.85
CA HIS A 6 37.48 0.29 26.88
C HIS A 6 37.75 -1.14 27.34
N GLN A 7 36.86 -2.05 26.90
CA GLN A 7 37.19 -3.44 26.59
C GLN A 7 36.47 -3.90 25.32
N SER A 8 37.26 -4.27 24.31
CA SER A 8 36.92 -5.28 23.32
C SER A 8 37.65 -6.57 23.73
N PRO A 9 37.05 -7.75 23.53
CA PRO A 9 37.82 -8.97 23.29
C PRO A 9 37.38 -9.58 21.94
N ASN A 10 38.24 -9.68 20.94
CA ASN A 10 39.28 -10.71 20.78
C ASN A 10 38.68 -12.11 20.55
N CYS A 11 38.71 -12.58 19.31
CA CYS A 11 38.60 -13.99 18.99
C CYS A 11 39.73 -14.39 18.04
N SER A 12 40.42 -15.42 18.48
CA SER A 12 41.73 -15.84 18.05
C SER A 12 41.73 -16.61 16.73
N SER A 13 42.89 -16.53 16.09
CA SER A 13 43.44 -17.35 15.01
C SER A 13 43.02 -18.83 15.00
N HIS A 14 42.78 -19.37 13.80
CA HIS A 14 43.49 -20.57 13.31
C HIS A 14 43.51 -20.61 11.78
N SER A 15 44.72 -20.66 11.24
CA SER A 15 45.04 -21.01 9.85
C SER A 15 45.20 -22.52 9.73
N CYS A 16 44.52 -23.17 8.78
CA CYS A 16 44.92 -24.46 8.22
C CYS A 16 44.54 -24.52 6.74
N SER A 17 45.51 -24.93 5.93
CA SER A 17 45.42 -25.18 4.49
C SER A 17 45.63 -26.68 4.26
N CYS A 18 44.70 -27.38 3.58
CA CYS A 18 44.97 -28.33 2.47
C CYS A 18 43.78 -29.29 2.11
N HIS A 19 43.58 -29.42 0.79
CA HIS A 19 43.18 -30.58 -0.04
C HIS A 19 41.70 -31.06 -0.18
N SER A 20 41.21 -30.83 -1.42
CA SER A 20 40.27 -31.56 -2.30
C SER A 20 39.58 -32.85 -1.83
N HIS A 21 38.25 -32.92 -1.99
CA HIS A 21 37.51 -33.77 -2.97
C HIS A 21 35.98 -33.53 -2.91
N SER A 22 35.35 -33.68 -4.07
CA SER A 22 33.96 -34.12 -4.37
C SER A 22 32.73 -33.29 -3.96
N SER A 23 31.98 -32.92 -5.01
CA SER A 23 30.52 -32.99 -5.18
C SER A 23 29.59 -32.27 -4.22
N ASP A 24 28.72 -31.47 -4.84
CA ASP A 24 27.31 -31.32 -4.52
C ASP A 24 26.96 -30.85 -3.11
N SER A 25 26.73 -29.55 -2.98
CA SER A 25 25.43 -29.09 -2.51
C SER A 25 25.32 -27.62 -2.82
N GLU A 26 24.44 -27.31 -3.75
CA GLU A 26 23.74 -26.03 -3.75
C GLU A 26 23.25 -25.82 -2.32
N LYS A 27 23.90 -24.91 -1.60
CA LYS A 27 23.30 -24.33 -0.40
C LYS A 27 22.20 -23.43 -0.91
N ASP A 28 21.08 -24.07 -1.22
CA ASP A 28 19.77 -23.46 -1.27
C ASP A 28 19.59 -22.81 0.10
N CYS A 29 19.85 -21.51 0.15
CA CYS A 29 19.49 -20.69 1.28
C CYS A 29 17.97 -20.60 1.26
N SER A 30 17.32 -21.65 1.78
CA SER A 30 15.90 -21.67 2.12
C SER A 30 15.71 -20.67 3.27
N HIS A 31 15.76 -19.39 2.93
CA HIS A 31 15.16 -18.36 3.74
C HIS A 31 13.67 -18.70 3.75
N ALA A 32 13.24 -19.37 4.82
CA ALA A 32 11.84 -19.59 5.09
C ALA A 32 11.17 -18.21 5.12
N HIS A 33 10.64 -17.79 3.98
CA HIS A 33 9.76 -16.65 3.91
C HIS A 33 8.60 -17.00 4.82
N ALA A 34 8.46 -16.24 5.92
CA ALA A 34 7.32 -16.39 6.80
C ALA A 34 6.05 -16.42 5.93
N PRO A 35 5.14 -17.39 6.11
CA PRO A 35 3.95 -17.50 5.29
C PRO A 35 3.21 -16.16 5.29
N LEU A 36 2.96 -15.61 4.10
CA LEU A 36 2.15 -14.41 3.99
C LEU A 36 0.74 -14.76 4.43
N THR A 37 0.26 -14.11 5.49
CA THR A 37 -1.13 -14.22 5.93
C THR A 37 -1.96 -13.13 5.28
N PHE A 38 -3.18 -13.48 4.88
CA PHE A 38 -4.09 -12.58 4.19
C PHE A 38 -5.42 -12.48 4.92
N THR A 39 -5.95 -11.27 5.03
CA THR A 39 -7.35 -11.08 5.46
C THR A 39 -8.31 -11.36 4.31
N LYS A 40 -9.60 -11.55 4.60
CA LYS A 40 -10.61 -11.77 3.56
C LYS A 40 -10.73 -10.56 2.62
N GLU A 41 -10.56 -9.36 3.17
CA GLU A 41 -10.64 -8.09 2.47
C GLU A 41 -9.44 -7.92 1.53
N GLU A 42 -8.23 -8.29 1.98
CA GLU A 42 -7.04 -8.31 1.13
C GLU A 42 -7.21 -9.27 -0.06
N ILE A 43 -7.75 -10.46 0.18
CA ILE A 43 -8.05 -11.44 -0.88
C ILE A 43 -9.08 -10.89 -1.86
N ALA A 44 -10.13 -10.22 -1.38
CA ALA A 44 -11.16 -9.63 -2.23
C ALA A 44 -10.58 -8.55 -3.18
N VAL A 45 -9.67 -7.70 -2.68
CA VAL A 45 -8.98 -6.70 -3.52
C VAL A 45 -8.11 -7.37 -4.59
N LEU A 46 -7.30 -8.36 -4.20
CA LEU A 46 -6.45 -9.09 -5.15
C LEU A 46 -7.31 -9.77 -6.23
N GLN A 47 -8.42 -10.40 -5.84
CA GLN A 47 -9.37 -11.00 -6.77
C GLN A 47 -9.96 -9.96 -7.73
N GLY A 48 -10.30 -8.77 -7.20
CA GLY A 48 -10.80 -7.64 -7.99
C GLY A 48 -9.81 -7.19 -9.05
N LEU A 49 -8.52 -7.09 -8.70
CA LEU A 49 -7.47 -6.72 -9.64
C LEU A 49 -7.22 -7.79 -10.71
N VAL A 50 -7.31 -9.08 -10.38
CA VAL A 50 -7.19 -10.15 -11.38
C VAL A 50 -8.32 -10.11 -12.40
N ARG A 51 -9.53 -9.73 -11.96
CA ARG A 51 -10.70 -9.64 -12.85
C ARG A 51 -10.67 -8.41 -13.75
N ASN A 52 -10.19 -7.27 -13.25
CA ASN A 52 -10.31 -5.98 -13.94
C ASN A 52 -8.96 -5.44 -14.45
N SER A 53 -7.86 -6.15 -14.20
CA SER A 53 -6.45 -5.75 -14.40
C SER A 53 -6.02 -4.54 -13.57
N TYR A 54 -6.88 -3.53 -13.45
CA TYR A 54 -6.68 -2.34 -12.66
C TYR A 54 -7.94 -1.97 -11.87
N LEU A 55 -7.76 -1.24 -10.78
CA LEU A 55 -8.85 -0.64 -10.01
C LEU A 55 -8.62 0.87 -9.84
N PRO A 56 -9.67 1.69 -9.70
CA PRO A 56 -9.51 3.13 -9.46
C PRO A 56 -8.96 3.38 -8.05
N VAL A 57 -8.23 4.48 -7.88
CA VAL A 57 -7.93 5.04 -6.57
C VAL A 57 -7.87 6.55 -6.68
N SER A 58 -8.00 7.23 -5.55
CA SER A 58 -7.70 8.65 -5.47
C SER A 58 -6.95 8.99 -4.19
N ARG A 59 -6.41 10.20 -4.10
CA ARG A 59 -6.02 10.80 -2.82
C ARG A 59 -6.55 12.22 -2.71
N PHE A 60 -6.88 12.62 -1.49
CA PHE A 60 -7.34 13.97 -1.20
C PHE A 60 -6.15 14.82 -0.81
N VAL A 61 -5.96 15.92 -1.52
CA VAL A 61 -4.81 16.81 -1.37
C VAL A 61 -5.31 18.18 -0.95
N MET A 62 -4.69 18.75 0.08
CA MET A 62 -4.80 20.17 0.36
C MET A 62 -3.60 20.87 -0.27
N SER A 63 -3.84 21.99 -0.95
CA SER A 63 -2.80 22.77 -1.59
C SER A 63 -2.92 24.26 -1.28
N SER A 64 -1.85 25.01 -1.51
CA SER A 64 -1.85 26.47 -1.47
C SER A 64 -1.83 27.05 -2.87
N SER A 65 -2.76 27.98 -3.15
CA SER A 65 -2.75 28.77 -4.37
C SER A 65 -1.55 29.73 -4.48
N LYS A 66 -0.87 30.01 -3.35
CA LYS A 66 0.26 30.95 -3.27
C LYS A 66 1.61 30.24 -3.22
N GLU A 67 1.69 29.15 -2.47
CA GLU A 67 2.92 28.37 -2.27
C GLU A 67 2.82 27.02 -2.99
N LYS A 68 3.39 26.91 -4.19
CA LYS A 68 3.23 25.72 -5.06
C LYS A 68 3.70 24.41 -4.42
N GLU A 69 4.73 24.47 -3.59
CA GLU A 69 5.28 23.31 -2.87
C GLU A 69 4.43 22.90 -1.66
N ALA A 70 3.51 23.75 -1.23
CA ALA A 70 2.59 23.43 -0.13
C ALA A 70 1.45 22.56 -0.65
N ARG A 71 1.71 21.26 -0.77
CA ARG A 71 0.73 20.21 -1.12
C ARG A 71 0.85 19.07 -0.13
N PHE A 72 -0.27 18.69 0.48
CA PHE A 72 -0.30 17.65 1.51
C PHE A 72 -1.42 16.66 1.24
N ALA A 73 -1.06 15.38 1.12
CA ALA A 73 -2.03 14.30 1.09
C ALA A 73 -2.71 14.19 2.46
N SER A 74 -3.99 14.51 2.51
CA SER A 74 -4.81 14.51 3.72
C SER A 74 -5.45 13.15 3.97
N LEU A 75 -5.79 12.44 2.89
CA LEU A 75 -6.33 11.09 2.94
C LEU A 75 -5.85 10.30 1.72
N ALA A 76 -5.13 9.21 1.96
CA ALA A 76 -4.62 8.30 0.94
C ALA A 76 -4.38 6.91 1.55
N PRO A 77 -4.61 5.82 0.80
CA PRO A 77 -5.42 5.75 -0.42
C PRO A 77 -6.92 5.95 -0.16
N VAL A 78 -7.63 6.50 -1.14
CA VAL A 78 -9.10 6.63 -1.13
C VAL A 78 -9.70 5.77 -2.24
N TYR A 79 -10.54 4.82 -1.85
CA TYR A 79 -11.33 4.01 -2.74
C TYR A 79 -12.81 4.17 -2.38
N ILE A 80 -13.64 4.60 -3.34
CA ILE A 80 -15.06 4.87 -3.12
C ILE A 80 -15.89 3.82 -3.86
N ASN A 81 -16.71 3.07 -3.14
CA ASN A 81 -17.67 2.11 -3.72
C ASN A 81 -19.04 2.75 -3.96
N ALA A 82 -19.44 3.69 -3.11
CA ALA A 82 -20.72 4.38 -3.17
C ALA A 82 -20.56 5.86 -2.82
N PHE A 83 -21.42 6.70 -3.40
CA PHE A 83 -21.37 8.16 -3.20
C PHE A 83 -21.46 8.60 -1.73
N ASP A 84 -22.12 7.79 -0.90
CA ASP A 84 -22.39 8.03 0.52
C ASP A 84 -21.48 7.21 1.46
N ASP A 85 -20.38 6.62 0.95
CA ASP A 85 -19.40 5.93 1.78
C ASP A 85 -18.87 6.85 2.90
N SER A 86 -18.94 6.34 4.15
CA SER A 86 -18.48 7.09 5.32
C SER A 86 -16.95 7.18 5.36
N MET A 87 -16.43 8.15 6.13
CA MET A 87 -14.99 8.29 6.33
C MET A 87 -14.37 7.03 6.94
N GLU A 88 -15.05 6.40 7.89
CA GLU A 88 -14.60 5.17 8.56
C GLU A 88 -14.42 4.04 7.55
N LYS A 89 -15.42 3.82 6.69
CA LYS A 89 -15.37 2.78 5.65
C LYS A 89 -14.26 3.03 4.65
N VAL A 90 -14.09 4.28 4.20
CA VAL A 90 -12.99 4.65 3.30
C VAL A 90 -11.63 4.43 3.95
N LYS A 91 -11.47 4.74 5.24
CA LYS A 91 -10.23 4.50 5.98
C LYS A 91 -9.95 3.02 6.20
N GLU A 92 -10.99 2.21 6.41
CA GLU A 92 -10.86 0.75 6.50
C GLU A 92 -10.34 0.16 5.19
N ILE A 93 -10.97 0.49 4.06
CA ILE A 93 -10.53 0.06 2.73
C ILE A 93 -9.12 0.59 2.44
N GLY A 94 -8.85 1.86 2.77
CA GLY A 94 -7.54 2.46 2.61
C GLY A 94 -6.45 1.75 3.41
N GLY A 95 -6.78 1.25 4.60
CA GLY A 95 -5.92 0.40 5.41
C GLY A 95 -5.58 -0.93 4.75
N VAL A 96 -6.57 -1.58 4.12
CA VAL A 96 -6.37 -2.82 3.35
C VAL A 96 -5.44 -2.58 2.16
N LEU A 97 -5.70 -1.54 1.37
CA LEU A 97 -4.85 -1.18 0.23
C LEU A 97 -3.42 -0.86 0.66
N SER A 98 -3.26 -0.08 1.74
CA SER A 98 -1.94 0.22 2.32
C SER A 98 -1.22 -1.05 2.81
N GLY A 99 -1.96 -2.03 3.34
CA GLY A 99 -1.41 -3.32 3.77
C GLY A 99 -0.87 -4.12 2.59
N LEU A 100 -1.65 -4.21 1.51
CA LEU A 100 -1.25 -4.88 0.27
C LEU A 100 -0.06 -4.20 -0.41
N GLU A 101 -0.03 -2.87 -0.44
CA GLU A 101 1.10 -2.10 -0.98
C GLU A 101 2.37 -2.32 -0.14
N LYS A 102 2.27 -2.32 1.19
CA LYS A 102 3.40 -2.65 2.09
C LYS A 102 3.93 -4.07 1.87
N LYS A 103 3.04 -5.02 1.56
CA LYS A 103 3.41 -6.39 1.14
C LYS A 103 3.94 -6.44 -0.30
N ARG A 104 3.99 -5.31 -1.00
CA ARG A 104 4.42 -5.15 -2.41
C ARG A 104 3.60 -5.97 -3.39
N LEU A 105 2.33 -6.24 -3.08
CA LEU A 105 1.45 -7.05 -3.93
C LEU A 105 0.67 -6.18 -4.92
N ILE A 106 0.46 -4.92 -4.57
CA ILE A 106 -0.15 -3.93 -5.44
C ILE A 106 0.75 -2.70 -5.53
N SER A 107 0.60 -1.95 -6.61
CA SER A 107 1.11 -0.59 -6.74
C SER A 107 -0.04 0.40 -6.74
N LEU A 108 0.14 1.53 -6.07
CA LEU A 108 -0.77 2.68 -6.10
C LEU A 108 -0.09 3.80 -6.90
N ASP A 109 -0.67 4.19 -8.02
CA ASP A 109 -0.18 5.27 -8.88
C ASP A 109 -1.22 6.38 -8.93
N TYR A 110 -0.86 7.60 -8.52
CA TYR A 110 -1.75 8.77 -8.48
C TYR A 110 -1.50 9.76 -9.63
N ASP A 111 -0.58 9.43 -10.54
CA ASP A 111 -0.26 10.21 -11.73
C ASP A 111 -0.93 9.63 -12.98
N ILE A 112 -1.35 8.36 -12.92
CA ILE A 112 -1.98 7.63 -14.03
C ILE A 112 -3.41 7.22 -13.65
N PRO A 113 -4.43 8.05 -13.97
CA PRO A 113 -5.83 7.64 -13.86
C PRO A 113 -6.17 6.58 -14.91
N LEU A 114 -7.18 5.76 -14.63
CA LEU A 114 -7.70 4.78 -15.57
C LEU A 114 -8.36 5.46 -16.76
N GLN A 115 -7.95 5.04 -17.96
CA GLN A 115 -8.57 5.51 -19.20
C GLN A 115 -10.03 5.04 -19.27
N ASP A 116 -10.93 5.93 -19.69
CA ASP A 116 -12.37 5.68 -19.86
C ASP A 116 -13.11 5.22 -18.58
N TYR A 117 -12.49 5.34 -17.40
CA TYR A 117 -13.15 5.08 -16.12
C TYR A 117 -13.89 6.32 -15.61
N ASP A 118 -15.12 6.12 -15.16
CA ASP A 118 -15.92 7.19 -14.56
C ASP A 118 -15.58 7.39 -13.07
N TYR A 119 -14.75 8.39 -12.78
CA TYR A 119 -14.40 8.78 -11.41
C TYR A 119 -15.48 9.62 -10.70
N THR A 120 -16.70 9.73 -11.25
CA THR A 120 -17.78 10.52 -10.65
C THR A 120 -18.06 10.12 -9.20
N GLN A 121 -17.95 8.84 -8.85
CA GLN A 121 -18.08 8.40 -7.45
C GLN A 121 -17.03 9.01 -6.53
N HIS A 122 -15.80 9.19 -7.02
CA HIS A 122 -14.72 9.82 -6.26
C HIS A 122 -14.94 11.34 -6.15
N THR A 123 -15.18 12.00 -7.28
CA THR A 123 -15.24 13.47 -7.37
C THR A 123 -16.54 14.05 -6.80
N ASN A 124 -17.63 13.29 -6.80
CA ASN A 124 -18.93 13.73 -6.29
C ASN A 124 -19.37 12.96 -5.03
N SER A 125 -18.43 12.30 -4.33
CA SER A 125 -18.72 11.67 -3.05
C SER A 125 -19.07 12.70 -1.97
N VAL A 126 -19.92 12.28 -1.02
CA VAL A 126 -20.18 13.03 0.22
C VAL A 126 -18.88 13.29 0.97
N LEU A 127 -17.94 12.33 0.96
CA LEU A 127 -16.66 12.47 1.63
C LEU A 127 -15.76 13.55 1.00
N PHE A 128 -15.72 13.64 -0.33
CA PHE A 128 -14.95 14.71 -1.00
C PHE A 128 -15.59 16.10 -0.79
N ALA A 129 -16.93 16.17 -0.77
CA ALA A 129 -17.64 17.39 -0.41
C ALA A 129 -17.30 17.84 1.02
N TYR A 130 -17.33 16.92 1.98
CA TYR A 130 -16.92 17.17 3.37
C TYR A 130 -15.46 17.64 3.49
N PHE A 131 -14.54 16.99 2.76
CA PHE A 131 -13.14 17.40 2.71
C PHE A 131 -12.98 18.83 2.18
N THR A 132 -13.71 19.16 1.11
CA THR A 132 -13.70 20.50 0.52
C THR A 132 -14.21 21.56 1.50
N GLU A 133 -15.28 21.27 2.25
CA GLU A 133 -15.77 22.15 3.30
C GLU A 133 -14.73 22.35 4.40
N THR A 134 -14.09 21.27 4.85
CA THR A 134 -13.04 21.31 5.88
C THR A 134 -11.86 22.21 5.48
N VAL A 135 -11.39 22.11 4.23
CA VAL A 135 -10.32 23.00 3.71
C VAL A 135 -10.79 24.45 3.63
N ASN A 136 -12.05 24.68 3.22
CA ASN A 136 -12.65 26.02 3.17
C ASN A 136 -12.85 26.66 4.55
N GLU A 137 -13.04 25.86 5.59
CA GLU A 137 -13.01 26.34 6.98
C GLU A 137 -11.58 26.64 7.43
N GLY A 138 -10.64 25.73 7.15
CA GLY A 138 -9.23 25.88 7.47
C GLY A 138 -8.64 27.19 6.96
N LYS A 139 -8.90 27.55 5.70
CA LYS A 139 -8.33 28.77 5.07
C LYS A 139 -8.81 30.10 5.68
N LYS A 140 -9.84 30.08 6.52
CA LYS A 140 -10.29 31.25 7.30
C LYS A 140 -9.36 31.52 8.50
N THR A 141 -8.52 30.55 8.85
CA THR A 141 -7.56 30.64 9.95
C THR A 141 -6.24 31.27 9.45
N PRO A 142 -5.76 32.38 10.05
CA PRO A 142 -4.58 33.10 9.54
C PRO A 142 -3.29 32.29 9.43
N SER A 143 -3.15 31.21 10.20
CA SER A 143 -1.96 30.34 10.20
C SER A 143 -2.10 29.10 9.31
N PHE A 144 -3.25 28.89 8.65
CA PHE A 144 -3.46 27.73 7.80
C PHE A 144 -2.95 28.01 6.40
N LEU A 145 -1.98 27.19 5.95
CA LEU A 145 -1.23 27.43 4.72
C LEU A 145 -2.02 27.09 3.44
N CYS A 146 -2.89 26.09 3.51
CA CYS A 146 -3.61 25.56 2.36
C CYS A 146 -4.96 26.27 2.19
N ASP A 147 -5.39 26.47 0.96
CA ASP A 147 -6.64 27.17 0.64
C ASP A 147 -7.51 26.45 -0.40
N THR A 148 -6.98 25.35 -0.95
CA THR A 148 -7.56 24.62 -2.06
C THR A 148 -7.64 23.13 -1.73
N ALA A 149 -8.81 22.53 -1.94
CA ALA A 149 -9.02 21.09 -1.88
C ALA A 149 -8.93 20.52 -3.28
N GLU A 150 -8.13 19.48 -3.45
CA GLU A 150 -7.89 18.81 -4.73
C GLU A 150 -8.08 17.30 -4.57
N ILE A 151 -8.38 16.65 -5.68
CA ILE A 151 -8.40 15.21 -5.80
C ILE A 151 -7.43 14.80 -6.90
N GLU A 152 -6.53 13.90 -6.56
CA GLU A 152 -5.63 13.29 -7.55
C GLU A 152 -6.12 11.87 -7.81
N LEU A 153 -6.41 11.59 -9.08
CA LEU A 153 -7.00 10.35 -9.54
C LEU A 153 -5.91 9.41 -10.03
N GLY A 154 -6.08 8.13 -9.75
CA GLY A 154 -5.04 7.15 -9.92
C GLY A 154 -5.57 5.76 -10.20
N SER A 155 -4.64 4.84 -10.33
CA SER A 155 -4.88 3.44 -10.59
C SER A 155 -4.16 2.55 -9.59
N ILE A 156 -4.74 1.37 -9.38
CA ILE A 156 -4.19 0.27 -8.62
C ILE A 156 -3.91 -0.84 -9.62
N ALA A 157 -2.73 -1.45 -9.54
CA ALA A 157 -2.37 -2.62 -10.34
C ALA A 157 -1.77 -3.70 -9.44
N LEU A 158 -1.83 -4.96 -9.87
CA LEU A 158 -0.99 -6.00 -9.28
C LEU A 158 0.47 -5.76 -9.66
N THR A 159 1.37 -6.03 -8.74
CA THR A 159 2.78 -6.19 -9.06
C THR A 159 3.05 -7.61 -9.56
N GLU A 160 4.22 -7.86 -10.14
CA GLU A 160 4.67 -9.22 -10.46
C GLU A 160 4.65 -10.16 -9.24
N LEU A 161 4.94 -9.64 -8.04
CA LEU A 161 4.85 -10.41 -6.80
C LEU A 161 3.38 -10.70 -6.45
N GLY A 162 2.50 -9.71 -6.60
CA GLY A 162 1.06 -9.87 -6.41
C GLY A 162 0.47 -10.97 -7.29
N GLU A 163 0.83 -11.00 -8.57
CA GLU A 163 0.39 -12.04 -9.50
C GLU A 163 0.87 -13.44 -9.09
N LYS A 164 2.16 -13.58 -8.74
CA LYS A 164 2.74 -14.85 -8.29
C LYS A 164 2.09 -15.37 -7.02
N VAL A 165 1.89 -14.48 -6.04
CA VAL A 165 1.24 -14.81 -4.76
C VAL A 165 -0.21 -15.20 -4.99
N TRP A 166 -0.95 -14.44 -5.81
CA TRP A 166 -2.33 -14.78 -6.15
C TRP A 166 -2.44 -16.17 -6.79
N ALA A 167 -1.54 -16.50 -7.72
CA ALA A 167 -1.50 -17.81 -8.37
C ALA A 167 -1.27 -18.96 -7.38
N GLN A 168 -0.57 -18.72 -6.27
CA GLN A 168 -0.37 -19.71 -5.21
C GLN A 168 -1.61 -19.85 -4.32
N ILE A 169 -2.21 -18.74 -3.87
CA ILE A 169 -3.32 -18.78 -2.92
C ILE A 169 -4.69 -19.07 -3.55
N ARG A 170 -4.87 -18.83 -4.85
CA ARG A 170 -6.16 -19.11 -5.53
C ARG A 170 -6.59 -20.56 -5.43
N HIS A 171 -5.63 -21.48 -5.37
CA HIS A 171 -5.92 -22.91 -5.23
C HIS A 171 -6.53 -23.22 -3.86
N GLU A 172 -6.15 -22.51 -2.80
CA GLU A 172 -6.71 -22.70 -1.47
C GLU A 172 -8.13 -22.10 -1.36
N TYR A 173 -8.37 -20.99 -2.07
CA TYR A 173 -9.67 -20.29 -2.04
C TYR A 173 -10.73 -20.92 -2.94
N ASP A 174 -10.38 -21.38 -4.14
CA ASP A 174 -11.32 -22.07 -5.05
C ASP A 174 -11.84 -23.41 -4.46
N PHE A 175 -11.09 -24.02 -3.54
CA PHE A 175 -11.54 -25.21 -2.79
C PHE A 175 -12.48 -24.86 -1.63
N ALA A 176 -12.28 -23.72 -0.96
CA ALA A 176 -13.14 -23.28 0.13
C ALA A 176 -14.53 -22.82 -0.34
N ASP A 177 -14.63 -22.22 -1.53
CA ASP A 177 -15.92 -21.80 -2.11
C ASP A 177 -16.77 -22.99 -2.57
N LYS A 178 -16.13 -24.07 -3.04
CA LYS A 178 -16.83 -25.31 -3.43
C LYS A 178 -17.31 -26.17 -2.26
N ALA A 179 -16.78 -25.96 -1.05
CA ALA A 179 -17.18 -26.69 0.15
C ALA A 179 -18.39 -26.06 0.86
N ASN A 180 -18.82 -24.86 0.44
CA ASN A 180 -19.96 -24.13 0.99
C ASN A 180 -21.19 -24.09 0.04
N LEU A 181 -21.18 -24.92 -1.02
CA LEU A 181 -22.32 -25.24 -1.89
C LEU A 181 -22.72 -26.71 -1.73
#